data_AF-A0AAV5JTV8-F1
#
_entry.id   AF-A0AAV5JTV8-F1
#
_cell.length_a   1.000
_cell.length_b   1.000
_cell.length_c   1.000
_cell.angle_alpha   90.00
_cell.angle_beta   90.00
_cell.angle_gamma   90.00
#
_symmetry.space_group_name_H-M   'P 1'
#
loop_
_entity.id
_entity.type
_entity.pdbx_description
1 polymer ?
#
loop_
_entity_poly.entity_id
_entity_poly.type
_entity_poly.pdbx_seq_one_letter_code
_entity_poly.pdbx_strand_id
1 'polypeptide(L)' 'MFVIPRGLVHFQQNVGKGKALAFTAFNSQLPGAVVLPKTIFAANPSIPEEVLTKSFKVEADVIKSIRSKLSS' A
#
# COMPACT_ATOMS: atom_id res chain seq x y z
N MET A 1 3.96 5.86 -21.84
CA MET A 1 3.57 4.44 -21.71
C MET A 1 4.44 3.81 -20.64
N PHE A 2 3.89 2.95 -19.80
CA PHE A 2 4.63 2.22 -18.77
C PHE A 2 4.22 0.76 -18.77
N VAL A 3 5.13 -0.13 -18.37
CA VAL A 3 4.86 -1.55 -18.16
C VAL A 3 5.33 -1.88 -16.76
N ILE A 4 4.45 -2.52 -15.99
CA ILE A 4 4.78 -3.02 -14.67
C ILE A 4 4.79 -4.55 -14.76
N PRO A 5 5.95 -5.19 -14.58
CA PRO A 5 6.02 -6.64 -14.50
C PRO A 5 5.14 -7.18 -13.36
N ARG A 6 4.55 -8.35 -13.59
CA ARG A 6 3.63 -8.99 -12.63
C ARG A 6 4.31 -9.15 -11.26
N GLY A 7 3.60 -8.74 -10.21
CA GLY A 7 4.04 -8.91 -8.81
C GLY A 7 5.00 -7.82 -8.30
N LEU A 8 5.43 -6.88 -9.13
CA LEU A 8 6.30 -5.79 -8.69
C LEU A 8 5.52 -4.64 -8.05
N VAL A 9 6.07 -4.13 -6.95
CA VAL A 9 5.59 -2.94 -6.27
C VAL A 9 5.76 -1.72 -7.17
N HIS A 10 4.73 -0.88 -7.24
CA HIS A 10 4.71 0.34 -8.05
C HIS A 10 3.77 1.36 -7.41
N PHE A 11 3.88 2.62 -7.83
CA PHE A 11 3.03 3.73 -7.36
C PHE A 11 2.82 4.75 -8.48
N GLN A 12 1.83 5.63 -8.31
CA GLN A 12 1.63 6.80 -9.16
C GLN A 12 1.48 8.05 -8.28
N GLN A 13 2.07 9.16 -8.71
CA GLN A 13 1.96 10.45 -8.04
C GLN A 13 1.78 11.55 -9.10
N ASN A 14 0.74 12.37 -8.94
CA ASN A 14 0.57 13.57 -9.75
C ASN A 14 1.43 14.71 -9.18
N VAL A 15 2.49 15.08 -9.90
CA VAL A 15 3.39 16.19 -9.52
C VAL A 15 3.03 17.52 -10.22
N GLY A 16 2.01 17.51 -11.09
CA GLY A 16 1.52 18.69 -11.81
C GLY A 16 0.47 19.46 -11.02
N LYS A 17 0.09 20.64 -11.53
CA LYS A 17 -0.91 21.52 -10.90
C LYS A 17 -2.37 21.16 -11.27
N GLY A 18 -2.57 20.40 -12.36
CA GLY A 18 -3.89 20.03 -12.88
C GLY A 18 -4.30 18.59 -12.56
N LYS A 19 -5.52 18.22 -12.91
CA LYS A 19 -5.99 16.82 -12.81
C LYS A 19 -5.22 15.95 -13.81
N ALA A 20 -4.77 14.78 -13.36
CA ALA A 20 -4.15 13.75 -14.19
C ALA A 20 -5.06 12.53 -14.30
N LEU A 21 -4.99 11.83 -15.44
CA LEU A 21 -5.73 10.60 -15.71
C LEU A 21 -4.79 9.59 -16.35
N ALA A 22 -4.89 8.33 -15.92
CA ALA A 22 -4.18 7.21 -16.53
C ALA A 22 -5.18 6.11 -16.90
N PHE A 23 -4.97 5.51 -18.08
CA PHE A 23 -5.66 4.29 -18.50
C PHE A 23 -4.71 3.11 -18.32
N THR A 24 -5.18 2.06 -17.65
CA THR A 24 -4.42 0.84 -17.38
C THR A 24 -5.16 -0.37 -17.90
N ALA A 25 -4.44 -1.34 -18.45
CA ALA A 25 -4.97 -2.63 -18.88
C ALA A 25 -4.22 -3.76 -18.18
N PHE A 26 -4.93 -4.83 -17.88
CA PHE A 26 -4.37 -6.03 -17.26
C PHE A 26 -4.56 -7.22 -18.20
N ASN A 27 -3.60 -8.15 -18.20
CA ASN A 27 -3.69 -9.40 -18.96
C ASN A 27 -4.39 -10.53 -18.18
N SER A 28 -5.20 -10.18 -17.17
CA SER A 28 -6.01 -11.10 -16.36
C SER A 28 -7.39 -10.49 -16.16
N GLN A 29 -8.42 -11.34 -16.18
CA GLN A 29 -9.79 -10.96 -15.82
C GLN A 29 -9.94 -10.73 -14.30
N LEU A 30 -9.04 -11.32 -13.51
CA LEU A 30 -8.95 -11.18 -12.05
C LEU A 30 -7.55 -10.70 -11.68
N PRO A 31 -7.18 -9.44 -11.97
CA PRO A 31 -5.82 -8.97 -11.72
C PRO A 31 -5.50 -8.84 -10.22
N GLY A 32 -6.53 -8.57 -9.40
CA GLY A 32 -6.36 -8.27 -7.98
C GLY A 32 -5.55 -7.00 -7.73
N ALA A 33 -5.54 -6.53 -6.48
CA ALA A 33 -4.65 -5.45 -6.05
C ALA A 33 -4.30 -5.64 -4.57
N VAL A 34 -3.03 -5.41 -4.23
CA VAL A 34 -2.56 -5.37 -2.85
C VAL A 34 -2.16 -3.94 -2.53
N VAL A 35 -3.01 -3.24 -1.77
CA VAL A 35 -2.75 -1.87 -1.34
C VAL A 35 -1.85 -1.90 -0.10
N LEU A 36 -0.53 -1.91 -0.33
CA LEU A 36 0.51 -2.12 0.69
C LEU A 36 0.24 -1.45 2.05
N PRO A 37 -0.03 -0.12 2.15
CA PRO A 37 -0.26 0.50 3.46
C PRO A 37 -1.45 -0.11 4.21
N LYS A 38 -2.57 -0.35 3.50
CA LYS A 38 -3.76 -0.96 4.10
C LYS A 38 -3.54 -2.43 4.45
N THR A 39 -2.91 -3.19 3.55
CA THR A 39 -2.64 -4.61 3.77
C THR A 39 -1.67 -4.86 4.93
N ILE A 40 -0.72 -3.95 5.19
CA ILE A 40 0.24 -4.10 6.29
C ILE A 40 -0.32 -3.57 7.61
N PHE A 41 -0.88 -2.36 7.61
CA PHE A 41 -1.22 -1.66 8.85
C PHE A 41 -2.71 -1.71 9.21
N ALA A 42 -3.60 -2.01 8.28
CA ALA A 42 -5.06 -2.04 8.49
C ALA A 42 -5.70 -3.37 8.04
N ALA A 43 -4.95 -4.47 8.09
CA ALA A 43 -5.49 -5.80 7.82
C ALA A 43 -6.55 -6.22 8.85
N ASN A 44 -7.45 -7.10 8.42
CA ASN A 44 -8.44 -7.75 9.28
C ASN A 44 -8.36 -9.28 9.13
N PRO A 45 -7.91 -10.03 10.16
CA PRO A 45 -7.40 -9.52 11.44
C PRO A 45 -6.09 -8.75 11.29
N SER A 46 -5.78 -7.87 12.25
CA SER A 46 -4.56 -7.07 12.20
C SER A 46 -3.30 -7.91 12.40
N ILE A 47 -2.23 -7.57 11.67
CA ILE A 47 -0.90 -8.17 11.89
C ILE A 47 -0.46 -7.86 13.34
N PRO A 48 0.09 -8.83 14.10
CA PRO A 48 0.56 -8.56 15.46
C PRO A 48 1.54 -7.38 15.53
N GLU A 49 1.38 -6.51 16.52
CA GLU A 49 2.21 -5.30 16.67
C GLU A 49 3.70 -5.65 16.76
N GLU A 50 4.04 -6.72 17.49
CA GLU A 50 5.41 -7.24 17.63
C GLU A 50 6.07 -7.65 16.31
N VAL A 51 5.29 -8.15 15.34
CA VAL A 51 5.80 -8.52 14.01
C VAL A 51 6.18 -7.25 13.25
N LEU A 52 5.35 -6.20 13.35
CA LEU A 52 5.60 -4.93 12.67
C LEU A 52 6.76 -4.17 13.32
N THR A 53 6.81 -4.06 14.65
CA THR A 53 7.94 -3.37 15.33
C THR A 53 9.27 -4.05 15.02
N LYS A 54 9.32 -5.39 15.02
CA LYS A 54 10.52 -6.15 14.66
C LYS A 54 10.90 -6.01 13.19
N SER A 55 9.95 -6.06 12.27
CA SER A 55 10.21 -6.00 10.83
C SER A 55 10.65 -4.61 10.38
N PHE A 56 10.00 -3.57 10.89
CA PHE A 56 10.28 -2.18 10.55
C PHE A 56 11.37 -1.55 11.43
N LYS A 57 11.79 -2.23 12.51
CA LYS A 57 12.78 -1.75 13.49
C LYS A 57 12.41 -0.40 14.10
N VAL A 58 11.15 -0.28 14.52
CA VAL A 58 10.58 0.93 15.12
C VAL A 58 9.80 0.59 16.38
N GLU A 59 9.63 1.59 17.23
CA GLU A 59 8.82 1.47 18.45
C GLU A 59 7.32 1.28 18.15
N ALA A 60 6.62 0.68 19.11
CA ALA A 60 5.18 0.43 19.02
C ALA A 60 4.37 1.71 18.72
N ASP A 61 4.79 2.86 19.26
CA ASP A 61 4.10 4.12 19.06
C ASP A 61 4.13 4.60 17.60
N VAL A 62 5.19 4.27 16.85
CA VAL A 62 5.26 4.55 15.41
C VAL A 62 4.24 3.70 14.67
N ILE A 63 4.13 2.41 15.00
CA ILE A 63 3.15 1.51 14.40
C ILE A 63 1.72 1.98 14.69
N LYS A 64 1.42 2.34 15.95
CA LYS A 64 0.12 2.88 16.36
C LYS A 64 -0.21 4.19 15.64
N SER A 65 0.78 5.08 15.47
CA SER A 65 0.62 6.34 14.73
C SER A 65 0.30 6.11 13.24
N ILE A 66 0.91 5.09 12.61
CA ILE A 66 0.59 4.73 11.23
C ILE A 66 -0.83 4.14 11.13
N ARG A 67 -1.19 3.27 12.08
CA ARG A 67 -2.53 2.65 12.13
C ARG A 67 -3.65 3.69 12.27
N SER A 68 -3.49 4.68 13.14
CA SER A 68 -4.52 5.71 13.36
C SER A 68 -4.76 6.59 12.13
N LYS A 69 -3.77 6.73 11.24
CA LYS A 69 -3.93 7.43 9.96
C LYS A 69 -4.63 6.60 8.88
N LEU A 70 -4.79 5.29 9.11
CA LEU A 70 -5.34 4.32 8.16
C LEU A 70 -6.63 3.66 8.66
N SER A 71 -6.98 3.80 9.93
CA SER A 71 -8.29 3.43 10.46
C SER A 71 -9.37 4.33 9.85
N SER A 72 -10.28 3.72 9.08
CA SER A 72 -11.52 4.35 8.63
C SER A 72 -12.60 4.17 9.69
#